data_AF-A0AAE9U3U9-F1
#
_entry.id   AF-A0AAE9U3U9-F1
#
_cell.length_a   1.000
_cell.length_b   1.000
_cell.length_c   1.000
_cell.angle_alpha   90.00
_cell.angle_beta   90.00
_cell.angle_gamma   90.00
#
_symmetry.space_group_name_H-M   'P 1'
#
loop_
_entity.id
_entity.type
_entity.pdbx_description
1 polymer ?
#
loop_
_entity_poly.entity_id
_entity_poly.type
_entity_poly.pdbx_seq_one_letter_code
_entity_poly.pdbx_strand_id
1 'polypeptide(L)'
;MAKYGFLSALEEEMDKHFQYDYAMDWDKKNHAVEVTFVLEAQNKEAIKTIDDSGEVTQDDIVFEDYVLFYNPAKSQFEAEDYLVTIPFDAKKGFSREFLAYFAQFLNDVAIEGHSDLMDFLADDSKVDFGLEWNAQAFEEGQQGLEEGESYPYPRY
;
A
#
# COMPACT_ATOMS: atom_id res chain seq x y z
N MET A 1 14.41 2.47 21.49
CA MET A 1 13.05 1.92 21.30
C MET A 1 12.28 2.86 20.40
N ALA A 2 11.78 2.35 19.27
CA ALA A 2 10.85 3.07 18.41
C ALA A 2 9.68 3.59 19.26
N LYS A 3 9.43 4.91 19.21
CA LYS A 3 8.42 5.58 20.04
C LYS A 3 7.01 5.04 19.77
N TYR A 4 6.78 4.49 18.59
CA TYR A 4 5.48 3.96 18.14
C TYR A 4 5.53 2.51 17.65
N GLY A 5 6.43 1.68 18.19
CA GLY A 5 6.44 0.24 17.85
C GLY A 5 6.66 0.00 16.37
N PHE A 6 5.86 -0.88 15.73
CA PHE A 6 6.05 -1.18 14.31
C PHE A 6 5.76 0.00 13.39
N LEU A 7 4.98 1.02 13.81
CA LEU A 7 4.68 2.18 12.95
C LEU A 7 5.96 2.93 12.61
N SER A 8 6.85 3.15 13.58
CA SER A 8 8.13 3.81 13.31
C SER A 8 9.05 2.94 12.46
N ALA A 9 9.01 1.61 12.64
CA ALA A 9 9.79 0.71 11.80
C ALA A 9 9.26 0.68 10.37
N LEU A 10 7.94 0.73 10.18
CA LEU A 10 7.29 0.78 8.88
C LEU A 10 7.65 2.08 8.14
N GLU A 11 7.49 3.24 8.80
CA GLU A 11 7.89 4.55 8.26
C GLU A 11 9.38 4.54 7.83
N GLU A 12 10.28 4.05 8.71
CA GLU A 12 11.71 3.95 8.40
C GLU A 12 12.04 3.05 7.20
N GLU A 13 11.26 2.00 6.94
CA GLU A 13 11.48 1.09 5.80
C GLU A 13 10.79 1.59 4.52
N MET A 14 9.61 2.21 4.64
CA MET A 14 8.95 2.90 3.54
C MET A 14 9.84 4.01 2.98
N ASP A 15 10.39 4.87 3.83
CA ASP A 15 11.33 5.95 3.44
C ASP A 15 12.58 5.45 2.68
N LYS A 16 12.98 4.20 2.91
CA LYS A 16 14.17 3.62 2.27
C LYS A 16 13.87 2.91 0.96
N HIS A 17 12.71 2.26 0.88
CA HIS A 17 12.42 1.28 -0.15
C HIS A 17 11.29 1.68 -1.08
N PHE A 18 10.39 2.56 -0.65
CA PHE A 18 9.25 3.01 -1.43
C PHE A 18 9.53 4.38 -2.03
N GLN A 19 9.52 4.47 -3.36
CA GLN A 19 9.96 5.67 -4.07
C GLN A 19 8.84 6.68 -4.36
N TYR A 20 7.58 6.32 -4.11
CA TYR A 20 6.41 7.17 -4.37
C TYR A 20 5.99 7.94 -3.14
N ASP A 21 5.24 9.02 -3.36
CA ASP A 21 4.65 9.78 -2.27
C ASP A 21 3.64 8.90 -1.52
N TYR A 22 3.76 8.90 -0.19
CA TYR A 22 2.89 8.13 0.68
C TYR A 22 2.57 8.89 1.97
N ALA A 23 1.48 8.50 2.60
CA ALA A 23 1.06 8.95 3.91
C ALA A 23 0.69 7.76 4.79
N MET A 24 0.90 7.88 6.09
CA MET A 24 0.46 6.89 7.07
C MET A 24 -0.57 7.51 7.99
N ASP A 25 -1.78 6.94 8.04
CA ASP A 25 -2.79 7.30 9.03
C ASP A 25 -2.92 6.23 10.11
N TRP A 26 -2.93 6.67 11.36
CA TRP A 26 -3.07 5.78 12.51
C TRP A 26 -4.44 5.95 13.17
N ASP A 27 -5.40 5.13 12.75
CA ASP A 27 -6.70 5.02 13.43
C ASP A 27 -6.58 4.22 14.74
N LYS A 28 -6.29 4.96 15.80
CA LYS A 28 -6.22 4.45 17.18
C LYS A 28 -7.52 3.81 17.65
N LYS A 29 -8.68 4.28 17.18
CA LYS A 29 -9.99 3.77 17.62
C LYS A 29 -10.30 2.45 16.93
N ASN A 30 -10.00 2.36 15.64
CA ASN A 30 -10.21 1.16 14.84
C ASN A 30 -9.06 0.15 14.96
N HIS A 31 -8.00 0.47 15.71
CA HIS A 31 -6.81 -0.38 15.83
C HIS A 31 -6.19 -0.73 14.47
N ALA A 32 -6.14 0.24 13.57
CA ALA A 32 -5.63 0.06 12.22
C ALA A 32 -4.59 1.13 11.88
N VAL A 33 -3.76 0.84 10.89
CA VAL A 33 -2.82 1.77 10.28
C VAL A 33 -2.99 1.66 8.78
N GLU A 34 -3.36 2.76 8.14
CA GLU A 34 -3.51 2.85 6.69
C GLU A 34 -2.25 3.47 6.10
N VAL A 35 -1.80 2.92 4.98
CA VAL A 35 -0.75 3.49 4.14
C VAL A 35 -1.40 3.86 2.82
N THR A 36 -1.47 5.16 2.55
CA THR A 36 -1.96 5.72 1.29
C THR A 36 -0.77 6.08 0.42
N PHE A 37 -0.82 5.79 -0.88
CA PHE A 37 0.23 6.19 -1.81
C PHE A 37 -0.33 6.64 -3.15
N VAL A 38 0.46 7.45 -3.86
CA VAL A 38 0.03 8.14 -5.07
C VAL A 38 0.91 7.81 -6.26
N LEU A 39 0.26 7.50 -7.39
CA LEU A 39 0.87 7.40 -8.71
C LEU A 39 0.40 8.57 -9.58
N GLU A 40 1.35 9.35 -10.09
CA GLU A 40 1.06 10.50 -10.97
C GLU A 40 1.46 10.19 -12.41
N ALA A 41 0.55 10.40 -13.36
CA ALA A 41 0.82 10.19 -14.78
C ALA A 41 0.29 11.34 -15.64
N GLN A 42 1.10 11.75 -16.63
CA GLN A 42 0.69 12.80 -17.56
C GLN A 42 -0.26 12.27 -18.63
N ASN A 43 -1.43 12.89 -18.77
CA ASN A 43 -2.44 12.51 -19.75
C ASN A 43 -2.25 13.29 -21.06
N LYS A 44 -1.15 12.99 -21.77
CA LYS A 44 -0.73 13.76 -22.95
C LYS A 44 -1.73 13.75 -24.11
N GLU A 45 -2.47 12.66 -24.25
CA GLU A 45 -3.46 12.48 -25.31
C GLU A 45 -4.87 12.94 -24.89
N ALA A 46 -5.01 13.53 -23.69
CA ALA A 46 -6.28 13.97 -23.12
C ALA A 46 -7.35 12.87 -23.16
N ILE A 47 -6.94 11.63 -22.84
CA ILE A 47 -7.83 10.47 -22.76
C ILE A 47 -8.88 10.77 -21.71
N LYS A 48 -10.14 10.52 -22.06
CA LYS A 48 -11.26 10.75 -21.17
C LYS A 48 -11.38 9.58 -20.21
N THR A 49 -11.07 9.81 -18.94
CA THR A 49 -11.17 8.83 -17.86
C THR A 49 -12.42 9.08 -17.02
N ILE A 50 -12.83 8.07 -16.25
CA ILE A 50 -13.89 8.16 -15.25
C ILE A 50 -13.37 7.50 -13.97
N ASP A 51 -13.53 8.16 -12.83
CA ASP A 51 -13.18 7.59 -11.53
C ASP A 51 -14.32 6.76 -10.93
N ASP A 52 -14.08 6.19 -9.75
CA ASP A 52 -15.03 5.36 -9.00
C ASP A 52 -16.27 6.13 -8.51
N SER A 53 -16.15 7.46 -8.35
CA SER A 53 -17.25 8.37 -8.03
C SER A 53 -18.10 8.74 -9.26
N GLY A 54 -17.62 8.38 -10.46
CA GLY A 54 -18.25 8.70 -11.74
C GLY A 54 -17.87 10.08 -12.27
N GLU A 55 -16.88 10.74 -11.68
CA GLU A 55 -16.32 11.99 -12.17
C GLU A 55 -15.47 11.73 -13.41
N VAL A 56 -15.62 12.61 -14.40
CA VAL A 56 -15.02 12.46 -15.71
C VAL A 56 -14.00 13.56 -15.91
N THR A 57 -12.77 13.18 -16.28
CA THR A 57 -11.68 14.13 -16.51
C THR A 57 -10.85 13.78 -17.74
N GLN A 58 -10.05 14.75 -18.18
CA GLN A 58 -9.01 14.61 -19.21
C GLN A 58 -7.68 15.22 -18.73
N ASP A 59 -7.61 15.61 -17.46
CA ASP A 59 -6.40 16.15 -16.85
C ASP A 59 -5.38 15.04 -16.58
N ASP A 60 -4.21 15.44 -16.08
CA ASP A 60 -3.22 14.50 -15.57
C ASP A 60 -3.83 13.64 -14.45
N ILE A 61 -3.43 12.37 -14.42
CA ILE A 61 -3.98 11.39 -13.49
C ILE A 61 -3.19 11.43 -12.19
N VAL A 62 -3.93 11.52 -11.09
CA VAL A 62 -3.45 11.28 -9.73
C VAL A 62 -4.22 10.07 -9.22
N PHE A 63 -3.61 8.90 -9.27
CA PHE A 63 -4.21 7.66 -8.80
C PHE A 63 -3.74 7.41 -7.36
N GLU A 64 -4.68 7.12 -6.47
CA GLU A 64 -4.44 6.88 -5.06
C GLU A 64 -4.95 5.48 -4.69
N ASP A 65 -4.16 4.75 -3.89
CA ASP A 65 -4.55 3.43 -3.38
C ASP A 65 -4.05 3.23 -1.94
N TYR A 66 -4.58 2.19 -1.29
CA TYR A 66 -4.56 2.03 0.16
C TYR A 66 -4.12 0.63 0.58
N VAL A 67 -3.27 0.57 1.58
CA VAL A 67 -2.93 -0.67 2.30
C VAL A 67 -3.33 -0.55 3.76
N LEU A 68 -3.96 -1.59 4.31
CA LEU A 68 -4.39 -1.59 5.71
C LEU A 68 -3.65 -2.61 6.57
N PHE A 69 -2.97 -2.15 7.61
CA PHE A 69 -2.55 -3.01 8.72
C PHE A 69 -3.62 -2.99 9.81
N TYR A 70 -4.22 -4.13 10.15
CA TYR A 70 -5.39 -4.17 11.03
C TYR A 70 -5.30 -5.21 12.16
N ASN A 71 -6.02 -4.95 13.25
CA ASN A 71 -6.19 -5.91 14.32
C ASN A 71 -7.43 -6.79 14.04
N PRO A 72 -7.27 -8.09 13.75
CA PRO A 72 -8.40 -8.94 13.34
C PRO A 72 -9.48 -9.13 14.42
N ALA A 73 -9.18 -8.83 15.68
CA ALA A 73 -10.15 -8.94 16.77
C ALA A 73 -10.91 -7.64 17.05
N LYS A 74 -10.53 -6.51 16.41
CA LYS A 74 -11.02 -5.18 16.80
C LYS A 74 -11.36 -4.27 15.63
N SER A 75 -10.65 -4.38 14.52
CA SER A 75 -10.82 -3.51 13.36
C SER A 75 -12.06 -3.87 12.56
N GLN A 76 -12.71 -2.85 12.01
CA GLN A 76 -13.84 -2.95 11.07
C GLN A 76 -13.49 -2.17 9.81
N PHE A 77 -13.67 -2.79 8.65
CA PHE A 77 -13.39 -2.23 7.33
C PHE A 77 -14.01 -3.13 6.26
N GLU A 78 -14.16 -2.61 5.04
CA GLU A 78 -14.49 -3.40 3.86
C GLU A 78 -13.19 -3.73 3.12
N ALA A 79 -12.90 -5.00 2.88
CA ALA A 79 -11.61 -5.42 2.31
C ALA A 79 -11.43 -4.99 0.84
N GLU A 80 -12.54 -4.73 0.14
CA GLU A 80 -12.56 -4.29 -1.27
C GLU A 80 -12.09 -2.84 -1.44
N ASP A 81 -12.05 -2.04 -0.36
CA ASP A 81 -11.59 -0.65 -0.37
C ASP A 81 -10.05 -0.53 -0.34
N TYR A 82 -9.32 -1.65 -0.32
CA TYR A 82 -7.87 -1.69 -0.12
C TYR A 82 -7.20 -2.63 -1.13
N LEU A 83 -6.04 -2.22 -1.65
CA LEU A 83 -5.16 -3.09 -2.44
C LEU A 83 -4.81 -4.38 -1.69
N VAL A 84 -4.47 -4.25 -0.40
CA VAL A 84 -4.23 -5.39 0.48
C VAL A 84 -4.51 -5.03 1.93
N THR A 85 -4.96 -6.02 2.71
CA THR A 85 -5.15 -5.91 4.15
C THR A 85 -4.31 -6.94 4.90
N ILE A 86 -3.48 -6.47 5.83
CA ILE A 86 -2.47 -7.26 6.54
C ILE A 86 -2.84 -7.32 8.03
N PRO A 87 -3.25 -8.50 8.55
CA PRO A 87 -3.58 -8.64 9.96
C PRO A 87 -2.31 -8.61 10.82
N PHE A 88 -2.41 -8.01 12.01
CA PHE A 88 -1.33 -8.03 13.01
C PHE A 88 -1.80 -8.55 14.39
N ASP A 89 -0.89 -9.21 15.10
CA ASP A 89 -1.04 -9.43 16.55
C ASP A 89 -0.51 -8.20 17.30
N ALA A 90 -1.32 -7.56 18.14
CA ALA A 90 -0.93 -6.30 18.79
C ALA A 90 0.29 -6.43 19.73
N LYS A 91 0.53 -7.60 20.32
CA LYS A 91 1.66 -7.84 21.22
C LYS A 91 2.93 -8.20 20.47
N LYS A 92 2.80 -8.95 19.37
CA LYS A 92 3.94 -9.34 18.53
C LYS A 92 4.34 -8.24 17.54
N GLY A 93 3.34 -7.67 16.87
CA GLY A 93 3.48 -6.79 15.72
C GLY A 93 4.30 -7.45 14.61
N PHE A 94 5.23 -6.70 14.02
CA PHE A 94 6.04 -7.14 12.88
C PHE A 94 7.53 -7.01 13.16
N SER A 95 8.34 -7.89 12.56
CA SER A 95 9.80 -7.71 12.49
C SER A 95 10.16 -6.60 11.51
N ARG A 96 11.35 -6.03 11.67
CA ARG A 96 11.87 -5.04 10.72
C ARG A 96 12.06 -5.65 9.34
N GLU A 97 12.49 -6.91 9.28
CA GLU A 97 12.73 -7.63 8.03
C GLU A 97 11.44 -7.85 7.25
N PHE A 98 10.34 -8.19 7.93
CA PHE A 98 9.02 -8.24 7.29
C PHE A 98 8.59 -6.88 6.74
N LEU A 99 8.77 -5.80 7.52
CA LEU A 99 8.39 -4.45 7.10
C LEU A 99 9.24 -3.94 5.91
N ALA A 100 10.54 -4.26 5.90
CA ALA A 100 11.42 -3.97 4.77
C ALA A 100 11.01 -4.74 3.52
N TYR A 101 10.70 -6.03 3.67
CA TYR A 101 10.17 -6.85 2.58
C TYR A 101 8.84 -6.30 2.05
N PHE A 102 7.92 -5.94 2.94
CA PHE A 102 6.65 -5.31 2.56
C PHE A 102 6.86 -4.02 1.75
N ALA A 103 7.72 -3.12 2.23
CA ALA A 103 7.98 -1.85 1.54
C ALA A 103 8.60 -2.07 0.14
N GLN A 104 9.50 -3.05 0.00
CA GLN A 104 10.07 -3.43 -1.29
C GLN A 104 9.01 -4.04 -2.23
N PHE A 105 8.18 -4.95 -1.73
CA PHE A 105 7.14 -5.57 -2.53
C PHE A 105 6.09 -4.55 -2.98
N LEU A 106 5.66 -3.64 -2.10
CA LEU A 106 4.75 -2.56 -2.45
C LEU A 106 5.39 -1.61 -3.47
N ASN A 107 6.69 -1.35 -3.38
CA ASN A 107 7.42 -0.57 -4.37
C ASN A 107 7.43 -1.24 -5.74
N ASP A 108 7.63 -2.55 -5.81
CA ASP A 108 7.57 -3.32 -7.06
C ASP A 108 6.18 -3.27 -7.68
N VAL A 109 5.12 -3.46 -6.86
CA VAL A 109 3.72 -3.30 -7.30
C VAL A 109 3.45 -1.89 -7.84
N ALA A 110 3.94 -0.85 -7.16
CA ALA A 110 3.76 0.53 -7.59
C ALA A 110 4.58 0.89 -8.84
N ILE A 111 5.74 0.26 -9.06
CA ILE A 111 6.51 0.40 -10.31
C ILE A 111 5.75 -0.23 -11.48
N GLU A 112 5.27 -1.47 -11.31
CA GLU A 112 4.50 -2.18 -12.33
C GLU A 112 3.20 -1.43 -12.63
N GLY A 113 2.45 -1.07 -11.60
CA GLY A 113 1.23 -0.29 -11.70
C GLY A 113 1.41 1.06 -12.39
N HIS A 114 2.51 1.78 -12.13
CA HIS A 114 2.77 3.02 -12.83
C HIS A 114 3.08 2.77 -14.32
N SER A 115 3.78 1.69 -14.67
CA SER A 115 3.95 1.29 -16.07
C SER A 115 2.61 0.99 -16.73
N ASP A 116 1.74 0.24 -16.05
CA ASP A 116 0.42 -0.11 -16.54
C ASP A 116 -0.50 1.10 -16.69
N LEU A 117 -0.38 2.10 -15.80
CA LEU A 117 -1.11 3.37 -15.92
C LEU A 117 -0.68 4.13 -17.18
N MET A 118 0.62 4.15 -17.47
CA MET A 118 1.14 4.78 -18.69
C MET A 118 0.66 4.05 -19.95
N ASP A 119 0.61 2.70 -19.91
CA ASP A 119 0.07 1.89 -21.00
C ASP A 119 -1.44 2.12 -21.17
N PHE A 120 -2.21 2.21 -20.08
CA PHE A 120 -3.64 2.55 -20.10
C PHE A 120 -3.91 3.90 -20.80
N LEU A 121 -3.07 4.90 -20.54
CA LEU A 121 -3.19 6.21 -21.19
C LEU A 121 -2.71 6.23 -22.65
N ALA A 122 -2.00 5.21 -23.11
CA ALA A 122 -1.42 5.14 -24.45
C ALA A 122 -2.11 4.14 -25.39
N ASP A 123 -2.83 3.15 -24.85
CA ASP A 123 -3.47 2.06 -25.58
C ASP A 123 -5.00 2.08 -25.39
N ASP A 124 -5.72 2.43 -26.46
CA ASP A 124 -7.19 2.54 -26.45
C ASP A 124 -7.93 1.19 -26.30
N SER A 125 -7.21 0.06 -26.32
CA SER A 125 -7.75 -1.25 -26.00
C SER A 125 -7.84 -1.53 -24.51
N LYS A 126 -7.15 -0.76 -23.66
CA LYS A 126 -7.22 -0.83 -22.21
C LYS A 126 -8.43 -0.05 -21.72
N VAL A 127 -9.35 -0.73 -21.04
CA VAL A 127 -10.66 -0.17 -20.66
C VAL A 127 -10.66 0.31 -19.20
N ASP A 128 -9.93 -0.40 -18.35
CA ASP A 128 -9.79 -0.16 -16.92
C ASP A 128 -8.34 -0.20 -16.50
N PHE A 129 -8.07 0.44 -15.36
CA PHE A 129 -6.79 0.43 -14.68
C PHE A 129 -7.03 0.23 -13.18
N GLY A 130 -6.18 -0.58 -12.56
CA GLY A 130 -6.14 -0.81 -11.12
C GLY A 130 -4.85 -1.54 -10.78
N LEU A 131 -4.44 -1.49 -9.51
CA LEU A 131 -3.27 -2.20 -9.05
C LEU A 131 -3.60 -3.66 -8.74
N GLU A 132 -2.65 -4.54 -9.04
CA GLU A 132 -2.78 -5.96 -8.74
C GLU A 132 -1.83 -6.37 -7.61
N TRP A 133 -2.39 -6.90 -6.52
CA TRP A 133 -1.60 -7.51 -5.46
C TRP A 133 -1.48 -9.02 -5.67
N ASN A 134 -0.29 -9.49 -6.04
CA ASN A 134 -0.03 -10.93 -6.15
C ASN A 134 0.20 -11.56 -4.76
N ALA A 135 -0.89 -11.97 -4.11
CA ALA A 135 -0.86 -12.58 -2.78
C ALA A 135 0.04 -13.83 -2.71
N GLN A 136 0.06 -14.65 -3.76
CA GLN A 136 0.91 -15.85 -3.80
C GLN A 136 2.39 -15.47 -3.81
N ALA A 137 2.80 -14.53 -4.67
CA ALA A 137 4.19 -14.06 -4.72
C ALA A 137 4.60 -13.40 -3.40
N PHE A 138 3.68 -12.66 -2.77
CA PHE A 138 3.91 -12.07 -1.46
C PHE A 138 4.11 -13.12 -0.35
N GLU A 139 3.30 -14.17 -0.34
CA GLU A 139 3.43 -15.27 0.62
C GLU A 139 4.72 -16.10 0.38
N GLU A 140 5.08 -16.35 -0.87
CA GLU A 140 6.30 -17.08 -1.24
C GLU A 140 7.56 -16.31 -0.84
N GLY A 141 7.58 -14.99 -1.04
CA GLY A 141 8.73 -14.16 -0.66
C GLY A 141 8.96 -14.08 0.85
N GLN A 142 7.93 -14.31 1.67
CA GLN A 142 8.07 -14.34 3.13
C GLN A 142 8.79 -15.59 3.66
N GLN A 143 8.71 -16.72 2.96
CA GLN A 143 9.20 -18.01 3.48
C GLN A 143 10.72 -18.06 3.71
N GLY A 144 11.47 -17.14 3.10
CA GLY A 144 12.92 -17.00 3.25
C GLY A 144 13.38 -15.92 4.23
N LEU A 145 12.47 -15.21 4.91
CA LEU A 145 12.84 -14.11 5.79
C LEU A 145 13.42 -14.62 7.11
N GLU A 146 14.68 -14.25 7.37
CA GLU A 146 15.31 -14.42 8.68
C GLU A 146 14.89 -13.27 9.60
N GLU A 147 13.73 -13.39 10.23
CA GLU A 147 13.18 -12.35 11.08
C GLU A 147 13.93 -12.19 12.41
N GLY A 148 14.22 -10.94 12.78
CA GLY A 148 14.89 -10.56 14.02
C GLY A 148 13.92 -10.09 15.11
N GLU A 149 14.20 -8.93 15.68
CA GLU A 149 13.36 -8.31 16.71
C GLU A 149 12.02 -7.85 16.12
N SER A 150 10.91 -8.27 16.73
CA SER A 150 9.57 -7.77 16.40
C SER A 150 9.20 -6.54 17.22
N TYR A 151 8.53 -5.60 16.56
CA TYR A 151 8.05 -4.36 17.15
C TYR A 151 6.54 -4.48 17.39
N PRO A 152 6.05 -4.35 18.63
CA PRO A 152 4.62 -4.45 18.92
C PRO A 152 3.84 -3.27 18.33
N TYR A 153 2.50 -3.40 18.28
CA TYR A 153 1.64 -2.26 18.03
C TYR A 153 1.73 -1.24 19.18
N PRO A 154 1.76 0.08 18.91
CA PRO A 154 1.89 1.11 19.92
C PRO A 154 0.80 1.01 21.00
N ARG A 155 1.21 1.20 22.26
CA ARG A 155 0.28 1.39 23.37
C ARG A 155 -0.08 2.87 23.46
N TYR A 156 -1.36 3.16 23.59
CA TYR A 156 -1.91 4.51 23.79
C TYR A 156 -2.74 4.56 25.08
#